data_AF-A0A0E3NUC1-F1
#
_entry.id   AF-A0A0E3NUC1-F1
#
_cell.length_a   1.000
_cell.length_b   1.000
_cell.length_c   1.000
_cell.angle_alpha   90.00
_cell.angle_beta   90.00
_cell.angle_gamma   90.00
#
_symmetry.space_group_name_H-M   'P 1'
#
loop_
_entity.id
_entity.type
_entity.pdbx_description
1 polymer ?
#
loop_
_entity_poly.entity_id
_entity_poly.type
_entity_poly.pdbx_seq_one_letter_code
_entity_poly.pdbx_strand_id
1 'polypeptide(L)'
;MLLLVLSLTPAACAYSYERILDEPWDHSPITVFIDDENVPLHYSPTYYTQVEKSLEYWEEGGNGKLAYTPVFEFTNSEKADIRIRWVENLENIEGAPAGVAGYAKPHLVNGRFVRVDIVLEVGNYQGRGWRQYGDGTMLAISKHELGHALGLGHSDDPRDIMYPEYELRDDVNPLLLSKYASLLRTGALAALVALLFIGISWRSSRKKRKKLEDKYLK
;
A
#
# COMPACT_ATOMS: atom_id res chain seq x y z
N MET A 1 -22.61 -31.20 -40.12
CA MET A 1 -21.33 -31.02 -39.42
C MET A 1 -21.58 -30.04 -38.29
N LEU A 2 -21.81 -30.54 -37.07
CA LEU A 2 -22.16 -29.74 -35.91
C LEU A 2 -20.85 -29.31 -35.22
N LEU A 3 -20.54 -28.01 -35.25
CA LEU A 3 -19.38 -27.46 -34.56
C LEU A 3 -19.69 -27.33 -33.07
N LEU A 4 -19.10 -28.22 -32.27
CA LEU A 4 -19.10 -28.14 -30.82
C LEU A 4 -18.11 -27.04 -30.42
N VAL A 5 -18.61 -25.85 -30.07
CA VAL A 5 -17.79 -24.78 -29.51
C VAL A 5 -17.61 -25.08 -28.02
N LEU A 6 -16.44 -25.61 -27.66
CA LEU A 6 -16.03 -25.76 -26.26
C LEU A 6 -15.74 -24.36 -25.71
N SER A 7 -16.68 -23.77 -25.00
CA SER A 7 -16.45 -22.55 -24.23
C SER A 7 -15.60 -22.89 -23.00
N LEU A 8 -14.28 -22.69 -23.10
CA LEU A 8 -13.38 -22.65 -21.96
C LEU A 8 -13.69 -21.38 -21.15
N THR A 9 -14.51 -21.50 -20.12
CA THR A 9 -14.62 -20.47 -19.09
C THR A 9 -13.29 -20.42 -18.34
N PRO A 10 -12.58 -19.29 -18.27
CA PRO A 10 -11.44 -19.17 -17.38
C PRO A 10 -11.95 -19.41 -15.96
N ALA A 11 -11.31 -20.34 -15.23
CA ALA A 11 -11.54 -20.46 -13.81
C ALA A 11 -11.29 -19.08 -13.19
N ALA A 12 -12.30 -18.51 -12.52
CA ALA A 12 -12.07 -17.35 -11.70
C ALA A 12 -11.00 -17.74 -10.69
N CYS A 13 -9.81 -17.13 -10.77
CA CYS A 13 -8.82 -17.25 -9.71
C CYS A 13 -9.49 -16.74 -8.45
N ALA A 14 -9.84 -17.65 -7.54
CA ALA A 14 -10.32 -17.27 -6.22
C ALA A 14 -9.13 -16.62 -5.50
N TYR A 15 -9.24 -15.34 -5.18
CA TYR A 15 -8.25 -14.65 -4.36
C TYR A 15 -8.22 -15.28 -2.97
N SER A 16 -7.04 -15.65 -2.49
CA SER A 16 -6.82 -16.15 -1.12
C SER A 16 -6.71 -14.99 -0.13
N TYR A 17 -7.01 -15.31 1.13
CA TYR A 17 -6.99 -14.37 2.23
C TYR A 17 -6.28 -15.06 3.39
N GLU A 18 -5.16 -14.49 3.84
CA GLU A 18 -4.48 -15.01 5.01
C GLU A 18 -5.31 -14.65 6.26
N ARG A 19 -5.54 -15.61 7.16
CA ARG A 19 -6.22 -15.38 8.45
C ARG A 19 -5.21 -15.60 9.56
N ILE A 20 -5.06 -14.60 10.44
CA ILE A 20 -4.22 -14.71 11.64
C ILE A 20 -4.97 -15.51 12.70
N LEU A 21 -6.19 -15.07 13.05
CA LEU A 21 -7.11 -15.74 13.97
C LEU A 21 -8.55 -15.41 13.61
N ASP A 22 -9.45 -16.40 13.67
CA ASP A 22 -10.87 -16.20 13.37
C ASP A 22 -11.59 -15.41 14.48
N GLU A 23 -11.23 -15.66 15.74
CA GLU A 23 -11.76 -15.00 16.93
C GLU A 23 -10.59 -14.62 17.86
N PRO A 24 -9.86 -13.53 17.57
CA PRO A 24 -8.67 -13.16 18.32
C PRO A 24 -8.98 -12.71 19.76
N TRP A 25 -10.12 -12.06 19.98
CA TRP A 25 -10.57 -11.57 21.29
C TRP A 25 -11.60 -12.52 21.90
N ASP A 26 -11.63 -12.64 23.23
CA ASP A 26 -12.61 -13.45 23.98
C ASP A 26 -13.73 -12.63 24.61
N HIS A 27 -13.75 -11.32 24.36
CA HIS A 27 -14.69 -10.39 24.95
C HIS A 27 -15.11 -9.31 23.95
N SER A 28 -16.19 -8.62 24.30
CA SER A 28 -16.74 -7.46 23.60
C SER A 28 -17.41 -6.56 24.65
N PRO A 29 -17.29 -5.23 24.58
CA PRO A 29 -16.55 -4.45 23.57
C PRO A 29 -15.02 -4.59 23.71
N ILE A 30 -14.29 -4.35 22.62
CA ILE A 30 -12.84 -4.25 22.59
C ILE A 30 -12.46 -2.80 22.93
N THR A 31 -11.67 -2.60 23.97
CA THR A 31 -11.31 -1.25 24.40
C THR A 31 -10.18 -0.65 23.55
N VAL A 32 -10.32 0.63 23.20
CA VAL A 32 -9.37 1.35 22.35
C VAL A 32 -8.86 2.60 23.06
N PHE A 33 -7.54 2.73 23.13
CA PHE A 33 -6.84 3.93 23.57
C PHE A 33 -6.09 4.54 22.38
N ILE A 34 -6.31 5.82 22.12
CA ILE A 34 -5.56 6.61 21.12
C ILE A 34 -4.72 7.61 21.89
N ASP A 35 -3.40 7.53 21.73
CA ASP A 35 -2.45 8.45 22.36
C ASP A 35 -2.38 9.76 21.56
N ASP A 36 -3.24 10.71 21.89
CA ASP A 36 -3.24 12.06 21.32
C ASP A 36 -2.50 13.09 22.21
N GLU A 37 -1.92 12.62 23.32
CA GLU A 37 -1.11 13.44 24.23
C GLU A 37 0.38 13.39 23.86
N ASN A 38 0.92 12.21 23.56
CA ASN A 38 2.35 12.02 23.21
C ASN A 38 2.54 11.90 21.70
N VAL A 39 2.32 13.02 21.00
CA VAL A 39 2.32 13.05 19.54
C VAL A 39 3.64 13.60 18.94
N PRO A 40 4.06 13.15 17.75
CA PRO A 40 5.23 13.68 17.05
C PRO A 40 4.98 15.10 16.52
N LEU A 41 6.06 15.79 16.13
CA LEU A 41 6.05 17.21 15.75
C LEU A 41 5.04 17.53 14.65
N HIS A 42 4.94 16.66 13.64
CA HIS A 42 4.04 16.85 12.51
C HIS A 42 2.80 15.97 12.59
N TYR A 43 2.34 15.66 13.79
CA TYR A 43 1.02 15.08 13.99
C TYR A 43 -0.09 16.04 13.52
N SER A 44 -1.15 15.49 12.92
CA SER A 44 -2.38 16.23 12.64
C SER A 44 -3.49 15.80 13.59
N PRO A 45 -4.15 16.71 14.31
CA PRO A 45 -5.31 16.38 15.15
C PRO A 45 -6.47 15.71 14.39
N THR A 46 -6.55 15.88 13.06
CA THR A 46 -7.56 15.23 12.22
C THR A 46 -7.40 13.72 12.14
N TYR A 47 -6.24 13.17 12.50
CA TYR A 47 -5.97 11.73 12.47
C TYR A 47 -6.76 10.95 13.50
N TYR A 48 -7.03 11.55 14.67
CA TYR A 48 -7.91 10.97 15.67
C TYR A 48 -9.25 10.56 15.03
N THR A 49 -9.89 11.49 14.32
CA THR A 49 -11.15 11.24 13.60
C THR A 49 -11.02 10.22 12.47
N GLN A 50 -9.84 10.04 11.87
CA GLN A 50 -9.67 8.98 10.88
C GLN A 50 -9.60 7.59 11.52
N VAL A 51 -9.05 7.50 12.73
CA VAL A 51 -9.10 6.27 13.53
C VAL A 51 -10.53 5.95 13.95
N GLU A 52 -11.30 6.93 14.43
CA GLU A 52 -12.73 6.75 14.73
C GLU A 52 -13.49 6.17 13.54
N LYS A 53 -13.37 6.79 12.36
CA LYS A 53 -14.00 6.29 11.12
C LYS A 53 -13.52 4.91 10.69
N SER A 54 -12.28 4.55 11.03
CA SER A 54 -11.76 3.21 10.71
C SER A 54 -12.33 2.14 11.65
N LEU A 55 -12.59 2.48 12.91
CA LEU A 55 -13.31 1.60 13.86
C LEU A 55 -14.76 1.43 13.41
N GLU A 56 -15.46 2.53 13.11
CA GLU A 56 -16.84 2.51 12.56
C GLU A 56 -16.94 1.62 11.32
N TYR A 57 -15.98 1.74 10.39
CA TYR A 57 -15.91 0.89 9.20
C TYR A 57 -15.91 -0.61 9.54
N TRP A 58 -15.18 -1.02 10.58
CA TRP A 58 -15.12 -2.42 11.00
C TRP A 58 -16.37 -2.86 11.78
N GLU A 59 -16.98 -1.98 12.58
CA GLU A 59 -18.28 -2.25 13.22
C GLU A 59 -19.41 -2.42 12.19
N GLU A 60 -19.36 -1.68 11.08
CA GLU A 60 -20.31 -1.77 9.96
C GLU A 60 -20.07 -2.99 9.03
N GLY A 61 -19.15 -3.89 9.41
CA GLY A 61 -18.86 -5.14 8.69
C GLY A 61 -17.62 -5.10 7.80
N GLY A 62 -16.93 -3.96 7.72
CA GLY A 62 -15.62 -3.82 7.10
C GLY A 62 -15.55 -4.30 5.65
N ASN A 63 -14.59 -5.17 5.36
CA ASN A 63 -14.45 -5.83 4.05
C ASN A 63 -15.28 -7.13 3.94
N GLY A 64 -16.10 -7.45 4.94
CA GLY A 64 -16.92 -8.65 4.99
C GLY A 64 -16.15 -9.96 5.23
N LYS A 65 -14.90 -9.89 5.72
CA LYS A 65 -14.03 -11.07 5.93
C LYS A 65 -13.88 -11.49 7.40
N LEU A 66 -14.33 -10.67 8.34
CA LEU A 66 -14.35 -11.03 9.77
C LEU A 66 -15.36 -12.14 10.03
N ALA A 67 -15.02 -13.07 10.93
CA ALA A 67 -15.94 -14.11 11.37
C ALA A 67 -16.97 -13.62 12.41
N TYR A 68 -16.77 -12.41 12.93
CA TYR A 68 -17.58 -11.77 13.96
C TYR A 68 -17.75 -10.28 13.66
N THR A 69 -18.70 -9.64 14.34
CA THR A 69 -18.88 -8.18 14.28
C THR A 69 -18.21 -7.56 15.50
N PRO A 70 -17.12 -6.81 15.35
CA PRO A 70 -16.49 -6.14 16.48
C PRO A 70 -17.38 -5.02 17.01
N VAL A 71 -17.21 -4.70 18.29
CA VAL A 71 -17.77 -3.51 18.94
C VAL A 71 -16.63 -2.87 19.72
N PHE A 72 -16.46 -1.56 19.60
CA PHE A 72 -15.37 -0.84 20.26
C PHE A 72 -15.88 0.08 21.36
N GLU A 73 -15.04 0.28 22.37
CA GLU A 73 -15.27 1.27 23.42
C GLU A 73 -13.99 2.10 23.64
N PHE A 74 -14.10 3.42 23.51
CA PHE A 74 -12.96 4.30 23.81
C PHE A 74 -12.68 4.36 25.30
N THR A 75 -11.40 4.35 25.64
CA THR A 75 -10.94 4.54 27.01
C THR A 75 -9.67 5.37 27.03
N ASN A 76 -9.48 6.15 28.10
CA ASN A 76 -8.23 6.89 28.35
C ASN A 76 -7.20 6.03 29.10
N SER A 77 -7.46 4.73 29.26
CA SER A 77 -6.56 3.83 29.96
C SER A 77 -5.51 3.28 29.01
N GLU A 78 -4.23 3.48 29.32
CA GLU A 78 -3.12 2.75 28.70
C GLU A 78 -3.19 1.22 28.94
N LYS A 79 -4.22 0.69 29.62
CA LYS A 79 -4.47 -0.74 29.72
C LYS A 79 -5.43 -1.28 28.67
N ALA A 80 -5.87 -0.44 27.73
CA ALA A 80 -6.75 -0.83 26.63
C ALA A 80 -6.21 -2.03 25.84
N ASP A 81 -7.16 -2.75 25.23
CA ASP A 81 -6.92 -3.90 24.37
C ASP A 81 -6.16 -3.46 23.11
N ILE A 82 -6.64 -2.43 22.43
CA ILE A 82 -5.95 -1.81 21.28
C ILE A 82 -5.38 -0.46 21.71
N ARG A 83 -4.08 -0.25 21.45
CA ARG A 83 -3.38 0.99 21.77
C ARG A 83 -2.79 1.57 20.51
N ILE A 84 -3.15 2.80 20.20
CA ILE A 84 -2.77 3.47 18.95
C ILE A 84 -1.87 4.64 19.32
N ARG A 85 -0.68 4.67 18.72
CA ARG A 85 0.27 5.79 18.87
C ARG A 85 0.85 6.19 17.53
N TRP A 86 1.49 7.35 17.54
CA TRP A 86 1.98 8.02 16.33
C TRP A 86 3.49 8.15 16.36
N VAL A 87 4.11 8.08 15.19
CA VAL A 87 5.56 8.31 15.06
C VAL A 87 5.86 9.21 13.86
N GLU A 88 6.94 9.97 14.00
CA GLU A 88 7.44 10.87 12.94
C GLU A 88 7.97 10.09 11.73
N ASN A 89 8.63 8.96 12.00
CA ASN A 89 9.14 8.07 10.98
C ASN A 89 9.37 6.65 11.53
N LEU A 90 8.70 5.66 10.94
CA LEU A 90 8.74 4.27 11.43
C LEU A 90 10.12 3.61 11.23
N GLU A 91 10.80 3.90 10.13
CA GLU A 91 12.14 3.34 9.85
C GLU A 91 13.15 3.76 10.93
N ASN A 92 13.19 5.05 11.28
CA ASN A 92 14.15 5.59 12.24
C ASN A 92 13.81 5.30 13.70
N ILE A 93 12.52 5.29 14.04
CA ILE A 93 12.06 5.16 15.44
C ILE A 93 11.89 3.68 15.82
N GLU A 94 11.34 2.87 14.91
CA GLU A 94 10.97 1.48 15.18
C GLU A 94 11.86 0.47 14.47
N GLY A 95 12.78 0.91 13.60
CA GLY A 95 13.60 0.01 12.77
C GLY A 95 12.77 -0.78 11.75
N ALA A 96 11.61 -0.25 11.38
CA ALA A 96 10.71 -0.90 10.43
C ALA A 96 11.37 -0.92 9.03
N PRO A 97 11.04 -1.92 8.17
CA PRO A 97 11.43 -1.90 6.76
C PRO A 97 11.10 -0.57 6.06
N ALA A 98 11.87 -0.23 5.04
CA ALA A 98 11.53 0.94 4.23
C ALA A 98 10.20 0.70 3.49
N GLY A 99 9.28 1.65 3.58
CA GLY A 99 7.89 1.48 3.13
C GLY A 99 6.95 1.86 4.26
N VAL A 100 6.93 1.06 5.32
CA VAL A 100 6.73 1.39 6.73
C VAL A 100 5.69 2.48 7.05
N ALA A 101 4.41 2.38 6.67
CA ALA A 101 3.43 3.43 6.99
C ALA A 101 2.62 3.17 8.28
N GLY A 102 2.49 1.90 8.68
CA GLY A 102 1.83 1.47 9.91
C GLY A 102 2.16 0.02 10.25
N TYR A 103 2.00 -0.38 11.50
CA TYR A 103 1.96 -1.80 11.86
C TYR A 103 1.07 -2.06 13.07
N ALA A 104 0.48 -3.25 13.11
CA ALA A 104 -0.20 -3.81 14.27
C ALA A 104 0.61 -4.96 14.87
N LYS A 105 0.91 -4.87 16.16
CA LYS A 105 1.67 -5.88 16.91
C LYS A 105 0.80 -6.54 17.98
N PRO A 106 0.24 -7.73 17.70
CA PRO A 106 -0.52 -8.46 18.69
C PRO A 106 0.38 -9.08 19.75
N HIS A 107 -0.11 -9.08 20.99
CA HIS A 107 0.44 -9.83 22.12
C HIS A 107 -0.50 -10.98 22.43
N LEU A 108 0.01 -12.20 22.32
CA LEU A 108 -0.79 -13.41 22.43
C LEU A 108 -0.55 -14.14 23.75
N VAL A 109 -1.64 -14.57 24.38
CA VAL A 109 -1.61 -15.52 25.51
C VAL A 109 -2.63 -16.61 25.22
N ASN A 110 -2.21 -17.88 25.30
CA ASN A 110 -3.05 -19.04 25.05
C ASN A 110 -3.81 -19.01 23.69
N GLY A 111 -3.17 -18.47 22.65
CA GLY A 111 -3.75 -18.40 21.30
C GLY A 111 -4.79 -17.29 21.11
N ARG A 112 -4.92 -16.36 22.05
CA ARG A 112 -5.80 -15.19 21.96
C ARG A 112 -5.02 -13.89 22.13
N PHE A 113 -5.54 -12.81 21.58
CA PHE A 113 -5.01 -11.47 21.79
C PHE A 113 -5.38 -11.01 23.20
N VAL A 114 -4.38 -10.50 23.91
CA VAL A 114 -4.57 -9.80 25.19
C VAL A 114 -4.26 -8.31 25.07
N ARG A 115 -3.61 -7.92 23.97
CA ARG A 115 -3.32 -6.54 23.59
C ARG A 115 -2.87 -6.49 22.13
N VAL A 116 -3.18 -5.42 21.42
CA VAL A 116 -2.55 -5.06 20.14
C VAL A 116 -2.02 -3.64 20.24
N ASP A 117 -0.73 -3.46 19.96
CA ASP A 117 -0.15 -2.12 19.82
C ASP A 117 -0.11 -1.76 18.32
N ILE A 118 -0.79 -0.69 17.94
CA ILE A 118 -0.78 -0.13 16.59
C ILE A 118 0.07 1.13 16.59
N VAL A 119 0.97 1.22 15.61
CA VAL A 119 1.84 2.38 15.41
C VAL A 119 1.63 2.91 14.02
N LEU A 120 1.34 4.21 13.93
CA LEU A 120 1.03 4.88 12.66
C LEU A 120 2.07 5.97 12.38
N GLU A 121 2.69 5.92 11.21
CA GLU A 121 3.58 6.99 10.75
C GLU A 121 2.74 8.22 10.31
N VAL A 122 3.13 9.42 10.72
CA VAL A 122 2.38 10.65 10.40
C VAL A 122 2.75 11.29 9.06
N GLY A 123 3.79 10.77 8.41
CA GLY A 123 4.29 11.28 7.15
C GLY A 123 5.68 10.77 6.85
N ASN A 124 6.18 11.06 5.66
CA ASN A 124 7.43 10.49 5.18
C ASN A 124 8.22 11.45 4.28
N TYR A 125 9.49 11.15 4.05
CA TYR A 125 10.35 11.92 3.14
C TYR A 125 10.04 11.67 1.67
N GLN A 126 9.59 12.69 0.94
CA GLN A 126 9.41 12.65 -0.51
C GLN A 126 10.48 13.50 -1.20
N GLY A 127 11.44 12.84 -1.83
CA GLY A 127 12.63 13.49 -2.38
C GLY A 127 13.49 14.11 -1.28
N ARG A 128 13.50 15.45 -1.20
CA ARG A 128 14.28 16.19 -0.18
C ARG A 128 13.43 16.79 0.95
N GLY A 129 12.12 16.66 0.88
CA GLY A 129 11.19 17.26 1.85
C GLY A 129 10.44 16.20 2.61
N TRP A 130 10.28 16.39 3.92
CA TRP A 130 9.32 15.63 4.70
C TRP A 130 7.90 16.08 4.35
N ARG A 131 6.96 15.13 4.24
CA ARG A 131 5.55 15.39 3.93
C ARG A 131 4.63 14.62 4.86
N GLN A 132 3.73 15.37 5.48
CA GLN A 132 2.64 14.84 6.29
C GLN A 132 1.65 14.04 5.43
N TYR A 133 1.12 12.94 5.98
CA TYR A 133 0.04 12.20 5.33
C TYR A 133 -1.28 12.98 5.36
N GLY A 134 -2.08 12.82 4.30
CA GLY A 134 -3.44 13.37 4.29
C GLY A 134 -4.42 12.48 5.07
N ASP A 135 -5.58 13.03 5.43
CA ASP A 135 -6.65 12.30 6.13
C ASP A 135 -7.05 11.00 5.43
N GLY A 136 -7.17 11.01 4.09
CA GLY A 136 -7.55 9.82 3.32
C GLY A 136 -6.49 8.71 3.40
N THR A 137 -5.22 9.08 3.44
CA THR A 137 -4.10 8.14 3.64
C THR A 137 -4.15 7.57 5.04
N MET A 138 -4.30 8.41 6.06
CA MET A 138 -4.38 7.96 7.45
C MET A 138 -5.58 7.03 7.66
N LEU A 139 -6.74 7.36 7.09
CA LEU A 139 -7.92 6.50 7.14
C LEU A 139 -7.65 5.11 6.53
N ALA A 140 -6.94 5.05 5.40
CA ALA A 140 -6.62 3.79 4.75
C ALA A 140 -5.66 2.94 5.60
N ILE A 141 -4.58 3.54 6.12
CA ILE A 141 -3.62 2.86 6.99
C ILE A 141 -4.33 2.36 8.26
N SER A 142 -5.09 3.21 8.95
CA SER A 142 -5.79 2.83 10.18
C SER A 142 -6.76 1.68 9.97
N LYS A 143 -7.49 1.66 8.84
CA LYS A 143 -8.36 0.52 8.50
C LYS A 143 -7.56 -0.78 8.33
N HIS A 144 -6.43 -0.71 7.63
CA HIS A 144 -5.55 -1.86 7.42
C HIS A 144 -5.01 -2.41 8.75
N GLU A 145 -4.40 -1.57 9.56
CA GLU A 145 -3.82 -2.00 10.84
C GLU A 145 -4.86 -2.50 11.84
N LEU A 146 -6.06 -1.89 11.85
CA LEU A 146 -7.17 -2.42 12.63
C LEU A 146 -7.65 -3.79 12.13
N GLY A 147 -7.59 -4.06 10.83
CA GLY A 147 -7.89 -5.39 10.30
C GLY A 147 -6.97 -6.46 10.90
N HIS A 148 -5.68 -6.17 11.01
CA HIS A 148 -4.72 -7.02 11.73
C HIS A 148 -5.05 -7.16 13.22
N ALA A 149 -5.43 -6.07 13.88
CA ALA A 149 -5.87 -6.10 15.28
C ALA A 149 -7.14 -6.94 15.51
N LEU A 150 -7.92 -7.18 14.45
CA LEU A 150 -9.12 -8.01 14.42
C LEU A 150 -8.88 -9.42 13.85
N GLY A 151 -7.61 -9.80 13.62
CA GLY A 151 -7.21 -11.16 13.26
C GLY A 151 -7.16 -11.44 11.75
N LEU A 152 -7.33 -10.42 10.91
CA LEU A 152 -7.15 -10.55 9.46
C LEU A 152 -5.67 -10.52 9.10
N GLY A 153 -5.24 -11.39 8.20
CA GLY A 153 -3.96 -11.29 7.53
C GLY A 153 -4.09 -10.49 6.24
N HIS A 154 -3.05 -10.56 5.41
CA HIS A 154 -3.05 -9.91 4.12
C HIS A 154 -3.97 -10.62 3.10
N SER A 155 -4.54 -9.83 2.20
CA SER A 155 -5.33 -10.28 1.05
C SER A 155 -4.47 -10.29 -0.22
N ASP A 156 -4.76 -11.19 -1.16
CA ASP A 156 -4.16 -11.14 -2.50
C ASP A 156 -5.00 -10.32 -3.51
N ASP A 157 -6.20 -9.84 -3.13
CA ASP A 157 -7.03 -8.97 -4.00
C ASP A 157 -6.59 -7.51 -3.86
N PRO A 158 -6.06 -6.85 -4.90
CA PRO A 158 -5.60 -5.46 -4.87
C PRO A 158 -6.69 -4.42 -4.60
N ARG A 159 -7.96 -4.83 -4.46
CA ARG A 159 -9.08 -3.96 -4.11
C ARG A 159 -9.54 -4.16 -2.66
N ASP A 160 -8.95 -5.10 -1.94
CA ASP A 160 -9.23 -5.32 -0.52
C ASP A 160 -8.41 -4.34 0.33
N ILE A 161 -9.00 -3.84 1.42
CA ILE A 161 -8.30 -2.96 2.35
C ILE A 161 -7.11 -3.65 3.02
N MET A 162 -7.13 -4.98 3.12
CA MET A 162 -6.05 -5.79 3.66
C MET A 162 -5.03 -6.23 2.60
N TYR A 163 -5.11 -5.74 1.37
CA TYR A 163 -4.05 -5.98 0.39
C TYR A 163 -2.73 -5.32 0.86
N PRO A 164 -1.61 -6.05 0.85
CA PRO A 164 -0.31 -5.53 1.27
C PRO A 164 0.27 -4.72 0.11
N GLU A 165 -0.28 -3.53 -0.12
CA GLU A 165 0.17 -2.60 -1.14
C GLU A 165 1.46 -1.89 -0.67
N TYR A 166 2.49 -2.63 -0.25
CA TYR A 166 3.80 -2.13 0.23
C TYR A 166 3.73 -0.67 0.72
N GLU A 167 3.06 -0.47 1.86
CA GLU A 167 3.09 0.77 2.64
C GLU A 167 3.34 2.06 1.82
N LEU A 168 2.33 2.52 1.07
CA LEU A 168 2.16 3.91 0.63
C LEU A 168 3.40 4.63 0.05
N ARG A 169 4.28 3.91 -0.64
CA ARG A 169 5.33 4.49 -1.47
C ARG A 169 5.53 3.64 -2.72
N ASP A 170 4.78 3.99 -3.75
CA ASP A 170 5.40 4.24 -5.04
C ASP A 170 4.91 5.58 -5.58
N ASP A 171 5.86 6.46 -5.80
CA ASP A 171 5.70 7.83 -6.28
C ASP A 171 5.28 7.79 -7.77
N VAL A 172 4.06 7.33 -8.03
CA VAL A 172 3.35 7.53 -9.30
C VAL A 172 1.91 7.88 -8.96
N ASN A 173 1.71 9.17 -8.69
CA ASN A 173 0.38 9.75 -8.62
C ASN A 173 -0.41 9.33 -9.88
N PRO A 174 -1.46 8.49 -9.79
CA PRO A 174 -2.16 7.97 -10.96
C PRO A 174 -2.81 9.10 -11.78
N LEU A 175 -3.05 10.26 -11.15
CA LEU A 175 -3.48 11.49 -11.80
C LEU A 175 -2.36 12.18 -12.59
N LEU A 176 -1.09 12.08 -12.18
CA LEU A 176 0.04 12.57 -12.97
C LEU A 176 0.36 11.62 -14.13
N LEU A 177 0.38 10.31 -13.89
CA LEU A 177 0.69 9.35 -14.95
C LEU A 177 -0.37 9.40 -16.06
N SER A 178 -1.66 9.50 -15.72
CA SER A 178 -2.73 9.69 -16.72
C SER A 178 -2.64 11.04 -17.45
N LYS A 179 -2.29 12.13 -16.75
CA LYS A 179 -2.13 13.47 -17.34
C LYS A 179 -0.94 13.57 -18.30
N TYR A 180 0.18 12.90 -17.99
CA TYR A 180 1.42 12.96 -18.77
C TYR A 180 1.68 11.72 -19.65
N ALA A 181 0.85 10.68 -19.58
CA ALA A 181 0.99 9.45 -20.37
C ALA A 181 1.11 9.73 -21.88
N SER A 182 0.31 10.65 -22.39
CA SER A 182 0.36 11.05 -23.80
C SER A 182 1.70 11.70 -24.17
N LEU A 183 2.25 12.54 -23.29
CA LEU A 183 3.53 13.21 -23.51
C LEU A 183 4.72 12.25 -23.40
N LEU A 184 4.67 11.29 -22.47
CA LEU A 184 5.70 10.27 -22.34
C LEU A 184 5.69 9.31 -23.54
N ARG A 185 4.51 8.91 -24.03
CA ARG A 185 4.36 8.07 -25.23
C ARG A 185 4.89 8.77 -26.48
N THR A 186 4.58 10.05 -26.67
CA THR A 186 5.09 10.82 -27.83
C THR A 186 6.59 11.04 -27.75
N GLY A 187 7.13 11.33 -26.56
CA GLY A 187 8.57 11.44 -26.33
C GLY A 187 9.33 10.14 -26.63
N ALA A 188 8.81 9.01 -26.16
CA ALA A 188 9.40 7.69 -26.44
C ALA A 188 9.38 7.35 -27.94
N LEU A 189 8.28 7.66 -28.64
CA LEU A 189 8.18 7.45 -30.08
C LEU A 189 9.19 8.33 -30.86
N ALA A 190 9.33 9.59 -30.47
CA ALA A 190 10.29 10.51 -31.09
C ALA A 190 11.74 10.05 -30.89
N ALA A 191 12.08 9.56 -29.70
CA ALA A 191 13.40 8.99 -29.40
C ALA A 191 13.69 7.74 -30.25
N LEU A 192 12.70 6.84 -30.39
CA LEU A 192 12.79 5.66 -31.25
C LEU A 192 13.03 6.03 -32.72
N VAL A 193 12.30 7.02 -33.23
CA VAL A 193 12.49 7.53 -34.60
C VAL A 193 13.90 8.09 -34.77
N ALA A 194 14.38 8.91 -33.82
CA ALA A 194 15.72 9.48 -33.87
C ALA A 194 16.81 8.38 -33.89
N LEU A 195 16.67 7.34 -33.06
CA LEU A 195 17.60 6.21 -33.02
C LEU A 195 17.60 5.41 -34.32
N LEU A 196 16.43 5.20 -34.94
CA LEU A 196 16.32 4.56 -36.26
C LEU A 196 17.01 5.38 -37.35
N PHE A 197 16.81 6.71 -37.36
CA PHE A 197 17.47 7.61 -38.30
C PHE A 197 19.01 7.59 -38.13
N ILE A 198 19.50 7.62 -36.89
CA ILE A 198 20.93 7.51 -36.58
C ILE A 198 21.47 6.15 -37.07
N GLY A 199 20.76 5.06 -36.80
CA GLY A 199 21.15 3.71 -37.24
C GLY A 199 21.22 3.57 -38.77
N ILE A 200 20.23 4.11 -39.50
CA ILE A 200 20.21 4.11 -40.97
C ILE A 200 21.35 4.97 -41.53
N SER A 201 21.57 6.17 -40.97
CA SER A 201 22.65 7.06 -41.36
C SER A 201 24.03 6.41 -41.15
N TRP A 202 24.24 5.78 -39.99
CA TRP A 202 25.46 5.04 -39.68
C TRP A 202 25.71 3.89 -40.64
N ARG A 203 24.67 3.10 -40.97
CA ARG A 203 24.76 2.00 -41.95
C ARG A 203 25.11 2.50 -43.35
N SER A 204 24.52 3.62 -43.77
CA SER A 204 24.80 4.26 -45.07
C SER A 204 26.24 4.79 -45.13
N SER A 205 26.70 5.46 -44.08
CA SER A 205 28.07 5.96 -43.94
C SER A 205 29.10 4.82 -44.01
N ARG A 206 28.87 3.72 -43.28
CA ARG A 206 29.71 2.51 -43.34
C ARG A 206 29.80 1.92 -44.74
N LYS A 207 28.70 1.85 -45.49
CA LYS A 207 28.69 1.39 -46.89
C LYS A 207 29.49 2.32 -47.80
N LYS A 208 29.34 3.63 -47.67
CA LYS A 208 30.12 4.62 -48.44
C LYS A 208 31.61 4.52 -48.13
N ARG A 209 31.98 4.39 -46.85
CA ARG A 209 33.38 4.23 -46.42
C ARG A 209 34.01 2.98 -47.01
N LYS A 210 33.32 1.83 -46.94
CA LYS A 210 33.79 0.58 -47.55
C LYS A 210 34.01 0.71 -49.07
N LYS A 211 33.10 1.39 -49.79
CA LYS A 211 33.29 1.67 -51.23
C LYS A 211 34.50 2.56 -51.52
N LEU A 212 34.79 3.53 -50.65
CA LEU A 212 35.96 4.40 -50.80
C LEU A 212 37.26 3.64 -50.48
N GLU A 213 37.27 2.85 -49.41
CA GLU A 213 38.39 1.95 -49.06
C GLU A 213 38.68 0.97 -50.22
N ASP A 214 37.66 0.32 -50.79
CA ASP A 214 37.81 -0.58 -51.94
C ASP A 214 38.30 0.14 -53.22
N LYS A 215 38.06 1.45 -53.36
CA LYS A 215 38.43 2.25 -54.56
C LYS A 215 39.84 2.83 -54.48
N TYR A 216 40.32 3.17 -53.29
CA TYR A 216 41.57 3.92 -53.11
C TYR A 216 42.65 3.16 -52.33
N LEU A 217 42.31 2.05 -51.66
CA LEU A 217 43.24 1.26 -50.84
C LEU A 217 43.43 -0.18 -51.35
N LYS A 218 43.00 -0.47 -52.57
CA LYS A 218 43.33 -1.68 -53.34
C LYS A 218 44.22 -1.34 -54.51
#